data_AF-A0A1Z7M694-F1
#
_entry.id   AF-A0A1Z7M694-F1
#
_cell.length_a   1.000
_cell.length_b   1.000
_cell.length_c   1.000
_cell.angle_alpha   90.00
_cell.angle_beta   90.00
_cell.angle_gamma   90.00
#
_symmetry.space_group_name_H-M   'P 1'
#
loop_
_entity.id
_entity.type
_entity.pdbx_description
1 polymer ?
#
loop_
_entity_poly.entity_id
_entity_poly.type
_entity_poly.pdbx_seq_one_letter_code
_entity_poly.pdbx_strand_id
1 'polypeptide(L)'
;MKETVVNYLKSSLQGWDCPSDNTFYRQLTCGEALLTWTLTVEEDTLISHLVAEVPRQLVLPQSLAVTGLSWMCIGNSIRQTARWDLSLLTPPRLKDKMGRMVALMGIAVAADSHVYEDVLPDFLPL
;
A
#
# COMPACT_ATOMS: atom_id res chain seq x y z
N MET A 1 -9.57 20.08 -1.65
CA MET A 1 -9.80 18.62 -1.50
C MET A 1 -8.54 17.90 -1.07
N LYS A 2 -7.40 18.13 -1.74
CA LYS A 2 -6.06 17.72 -1.31
C LYS A 2 -5.78 17.91 0.18
N GLU A 3 -5.91 19.14 0.69
CA GLU A 3 -5.66 19.45 2.11
C GLU A 3 -6.53 18.62 3.06
N THR A 4 -7.80 18.40 2.72
CA THR A 4 -8.71 17.56 3.50
C THR A 4 -8.21 16.12 3.60
N VAL A 5 -7.74 15.55 2.47
CA VAL A 5 -7.21 14.19 2.42
C VAL A 5 -5.87 14.09 3.15
N VAL A 6 -4.97 15.07 2.97
CA VAL A 6 -3.70 15.15 3.71
C VAL A 6 -3.96 15.20 5.21
N ASN A 7 -4.89 16.05 5.67
CA ASN A 7 -5.20 16.17 7.09
C ASN A 7 -5.82 14.89 7.65
N TYR A 8 -6.69 14.23 6.89
CA TYR A 8 -7.24 12.92 7.26
C TYR A 8 -6.14 11.86 7.38
N LEU A 9 -5.22 11.79 6.41
CA LEU A 9 -4.10 10.84 6.44
C LEU A 9 -3.18 11.11 7.63
N LYS A 10 -2.84 12.39 7.90
CA LYS A 10 -2.05 12.79 9.08
C LYS A 10 -2.69 12.36 10.40
N SER A 11 -4.02 12.45 10.53
CA SER A 11 -4.71 12.05 11.75
C SER A 11 -4.93 10.54 11.89
N SER A 12 -4.95 9.81 10.77
CA SER A 12 -5.32 8.38 10.76
C SER A 12 -4.13 7.43 10.66
N LEU A 13 -3.00 7.87 10.09
CA LEU A 13 -1.82 7.04 9.85
C LEU A 13 -0.81 7.13 11.01
N GLN A 14 -1.21 6.64 12.19
CA GLN A 14 -0.28 6.56 13.32
C GLN A 14 0.93 5.67 12.97
N GLY A 15 2.13 6.13 13.35
CA GLY A 15 3.38 5.39 13.11
C GLY A 15 3.93 5.47 11.68
N TRP A 16 3.35 6.30 10.81
CA TRP A 16 3.93 6.64 9.51
C TRP A 16 4.85 7.87 9.64
N ASP A 17 5.97 7.84 8.94
CA ASP A 17 6.84 9.00 8.75
C ASP A 17 6.23 9.95 7.71
N CYS A 18 6.50 11.24 7.85
CA CYS A 18 6.03 12.28 6.93
C CYS A 18 7.24 13.03 6.33
N PRO A 19 7.92 12.48 5.31
CA PRO A 19 9.10 13.11 4.71
C PRO A 19 8.80 14.44 3.99
N SER A 20 7.55 14.68 3.61
CA SER A 20 7.07 15.98 3.12
C SER A 20 5.63 16.23 3.56
N ASP A 21 5.11 17.44 3.33
CA ASP A 21 3.74 17.83 3.74
C ASP A 21 2.64 16.93 3.18
N ASN A 22 2.89 16.30 2.04
CA ASN A 22 1.94 15.52 1.27
C ASN A 22 2.43 14.09 0.99
N THR A 23 3.53 13.66 1.60
CA THR A 23 4.06 12.30 1.45
C THR A 23 4.10 11.61 2.80
N PHE A 24 3.55 10.39 2.83
CA PHE A 24 3.52 9.52 3.99
C PHE A 24 4.31 8.27 3.65
N TYR A 25 5.11 7.81 4.60
CA TYR A 25 6.00 6.68 4.45
C TYR A 25 5.85 5.72 5.61
N ARG A 26 5.83 4.43 5.34
CA ARG A 26 5.97 3.42 6.39
C ARG A 26 6.69 2.20 5.88
N GLN A 27 7.53 1.66 6.74
CA GLN A 27 8.23 0.42 6.52
C GLN A 27 7.86 -0.56 7.63
N LEU A 28 7.51 -1.79 7.26
CA LEU A 28 7.21 -2.87 8.19
C LEU A 28 7.83 -4.16 7.67
N THR A 29 8.19 -5.04 8.58
CA THR A 29 8.62 -6.40 8.25
C THR A 29 7.46 -7.35 8.43
N CYS A 30 7.20 -8.21 7.45
CA CYS A 30 6.22 -9.28 7.56
C CYS A 30 6.88 -10.63 7.25
N GLY A 31 7.18 -11.40 8.29
CA GLY A 31 8.10 -12.52 8.19
C GLY A 31 9.48 -12.06 7.72
N GLU A 32 10.00 -12.66 6.66
CA GLU A 32 11.28 -12.27 6.03
C GLU A 32 11.15 -11.18 4.97
N ALA A 33 9.92 -10.74 4.67
CA ALA A 33 9.68 -9.70 3.67
C ALA A 33 9.77 -8.30 4.30
N LEU A 34 10.41 -7.39 3.58
CA LEU A 34 10.38 -5.98 3.90
C LEU A 34 9.32 -5.29 3.05
N LEU A 35 8.34 -4.69 3.71
CA LEU A 35 7.26 -3.92 3.07
C LEU A 35 7.52 -2.44 3.25
N THR A 36 7.63 -1.74 2.13
CA THR A 36 7.80 -0.28 2.08
C THR A 36 6.61 0.32 1.37
N TRP A 37 5.86 1.17 2.08
CA TRP A 37 4.69 1.85 1.55
C TRP A 37 4.86 3.35 1.58
N THR A 38 4.74 3.97 0.40
CA THR A 38 4.68 5.42 0.22
C THR A 38 3.31 5.83 -0.30
N LEU A 39 2.72 6.86 0.31
CA LEU A 39 1.54 7.56 -0.18
C LEU A 39 1.92 9.00 -0.51
N THR A 40 1.55 9.49 -1.68
CA THR A 40 1.77 10.89 -2.08
C THR A 40 0.46 11.49 -2.54
N VAL A 41 0.07 12.61 -1.93
CA VAL A 41 -1.13 13.37 -2.29
C VAL A 41 -0.75 14.51 -3.22
N GLU A 42 -1.15 14.40 -4.49
CA GLU A 42 -1.04 15.45 -5.49
C GLU A 42 -2.35 16.26 -5.55
N GLU A 43 -2.48 17.20 -6.49
CA GLU A 43 -3.60 18.15 -6.53
C GLU A 43 -4.97 17.45 -6.59
N ASP A 44 -5.10 16.45 -7.46
CA ASP A 44 -6.33 15.71 -7.73
C ASP A 44 -6.18 14.19 -7.56
N THR A 45 -4.99 13.71 -7.22
CA THR A 45 -4.69 12.26 -7.16
C THR A 45 -3.97 11.88 -5.87
N LEU A 46 -4.41 10.79 -5.27
CA LEU A 46 -3.63 10.04 -4.29
C LEU A 46 -2.88 8.93 -5.02
N ILE A 47 -1.55 8.98 -4.96
CA ILE A 47 -0.66 7.94 -5.47
C ILE A 47 -0.26 7.06 -4.29
N SER A 48 -0.45 5.76 -4.44
CA SER A 48 -0.06 4.76 -3.46
C SER A 48 0.96 3.81 -4.09
N HIS A 49 2.13 3.67 -3.46
CA HIS A 49 3.22 2.82 -3.94
C HIS A 49 3.66 1.87 -2.83
N LEU A 50 3.35 0.58 -2.99
CA LEU A 50 3.72 -0.47 -2.04
C LEU A 50 4.72 -1.41 -2.71
N VAL A 51 5.87 -1.57 -2.06
CA VAL A 51 6.96 -2.45 -2.49
C VAL A 51 7.14 -3.53 -1.44
N ALA A 52 7.18 -4.77 -1.86
CA ALA A 52 7.64 -5.90 -1.05
C ALA A 52 8.98 -6.37 -1.58
N GLU A 53 9.99 -6.37 -0.72
CA GLU A 53 11.26 -7.05 -0.94
C GLU A 53 11.21 -8.38 -0.21
N VAL A 54 11.34 -9.48 -0.95
CA VAL A 54 11.22 -10.83 -0.44
C VAL A 54 12.58 -11.55 -0.53
N PRO A 55 12.82 -12.59 0.28
CA PRO A 55 14.12 -13.28 0.30
C PRO A 55 14.41 -14.04 -1.00
N ARG A 56 13.38 -14.35 -1.80
CA ARG A 56 13.49 -15.17 -3.02
C ARG A 56 12.68 -14.57 -4.16
N GLN A 57 13.06 -14.86 -5.39
CA GLN A 57 12.33 -14.42 -6.57
C GLN A 57 10.94 -15.07 -6.61
N LEU A 58 9.91 -14.25 -6.71
CA LEU A 58 8.52 -14.69 -6.81
C LEU A 58 8.02 -14.57 -8.25
N VAL A 59 7.11 -15.49 -8.62
CA VAL A 59 6.35 -15.39 -9.87
C VAL A 59 4.92 -15.06 -9.48
N LEU A 60 4.46 -13.88 -9.88
CA LEU A 60 3.10 -13.45 -9.59
C LEU A 60 2.10 -14.26 -10.41
N PRO A 61 1.06 -14.86 -9.78
CA PRO A 61 -0.02 -15.48 -10.53
C PRO A 61 -0.78 -14.42 -11.33
N GLN A 62 -1.09 -14.73 -12.60
CA GLN A 62 -1.80 -13.82 -13.52
C GLN A 62 -3.18 -13.37 -12.99
N SER A 63 -3.77 -14.14 -12.07
CA SER A 63 -5.05 -13.85 -11.42
C SER A 63 -5.03 -12.63 -10.49
N LEU A 64 -3.86 -12.05 -10.18
CA LEU A 64 -3.74 -10.85 -9.35
C LEU A 64 -3.85 -9.53 -10.14
N ALA A 65 -4.12 -9.59 -11.44
CA ALA A 65 -4.40 -8.40 -12.25
C ALA A 65 -5.72 -7.76 -11.80
N VAL A 66 -5.63 -6.69 -11.00
CA VAL A 66 -6.77 -5.92 -10.48
C VAL A 66 -6.82 -4.55 -11.16
N THR A 67 -8.00 -4.17 -11.64
CA THR A 67 -8.23 -2.88 -12.30
C THR A 67 -7.86 -1.72 -11.38
N GLY A 68 -7.06 -0.78 -11.90
CA GLY A 68 -6.60 0.40 -11.14
C GLY A 68 -5.34 0.17 -10.30
N LEU A 69 -4.74 -1.03 -10.38
CA LEU A 69 -3.40 -1.33 -9.84
C LEU A 69 -2.46 -1.71 -10.98
N SER A 70 -1.27 -1.14 -10.98
CA SER A 70 -0.17 -1.58 -11.84
C SER A 70 0.82 -2.39 -11.02
N TRP A 71 1.19 -3.56 -11.55
CA TRP A 71 2.11 -4.49 -10.90
C TRP A 71 3.41 -4.60 -11.67
N MET A 72 4.51 -4.81 -10.95
CA MET A 72 5.81 -5.09 -11.54
C MET A 72 6.58 -6.02 -10.61
N CYS A 73 7.14 -7.09 -11.18
CA CYS A 73 8.04 -8.00 -10.46
C CYS A 73 9.42 -7.93 -11.10
N ILE A 74 10.42 -7.49 -10.35
CA ILE A 74 11.82 -7.42 -10.81
C ILE A 74 12.68 -8.09 -9.76
N GLY A 75 13.29 -9.22 -10.13
CA GLY A 75 14.03 -10.06 -9.18
C GLY A 75 13.16 -10.43 -7.98
N ASN A 76 13.60 -10.07 -6.79
CA ASN A 76 12.92 -10.38 -5.53
C ASN A 76 12.06 -9.21 -5.01
N SER A 77 11.67 -8.29 -5.89
CA SER A 77 10.85 -7.13 -5.55
C SER A 77 9.51 -7.21 -6.27
N ILE A 78 8.42 -7.17 -5.50
CA ILE A 78 7.06 -7.02 -6.00
C ILE A 78 6.62 -5.58 -5.74
N ARG A 79 6.17 -4.90 -6.78
CA ARG A 79 5.71 -3.51 -6.69
C ARG A 79 4.25 -3.42 -7.11
N GLN A 80 3.47 -2.73 -6.30
CA GLN A 80 2.11 -2.32 -6.60
C GLN A 80 2.01 -0.80 -6.59
N THR A 81 1.40 -0.23 -7.62
CA THR A 81 1.09 1.20 -7.64
C THR A 81 -0.39 1.41 -7.93
N ALA A 82 -1.04 2.24 -7.13
CA ALA A 82 -2.40 2.69 -7.33
C ALA A 82 -2.42 4.21 -7.52
N ARG A 83 -3.34 4.68 -8.36
CA ARG A 83 -3.65 6.10 -8.51
C ARG A 83 -5.14 6.27 -8.35
N TRP A 84 -5.56 7.11 -7.40
CA TRP A 84 -6.96 7.31 -7.08
C TRP A 84 -7.31 8.79 -7.12
N ASP A 85 -8.36 9.12 -7.87
CA ASP A 85 -8.93 10.47 -7.93
C ASP A 85 -9.46 10.88 -6.56
N LEU A 86 -9.01 12.04 -6.07
CA LEU A 86 -9.40 12.58 -4.76
C LEU A 86 -10.89 12.93 -4.69
N SER A 87 -11.51 13.30 -5.81
CA SER A 87 -12.95 13.59 -5.89
C SER A 87 -13.84 12.40 -5.55
N LEU A 88 -13.29 11.19 -5.69
CA LEU A 88 -13.99 9.93 -5.42
C LEU A 88 -13.59 9.29 -4.09
N LEU A 89 -12.63 9.88 -3.37
CA LEU A 89 -12.02 9.34 -2.16
C LEU A 89 -12.66 9.91 -0.89
N THR A 90 -13.74 9.28 -0.46
CA THR A 90 -14.24 9.40 0.92
C THR A 90 -13.38 8.58 1.89
N PRO A 91 -13.31 8.90 3.19
CA PRO A 91 -12.56 8.11 4.17
C PRO A 91 -12.85 6.59 4.16
N PRO A 92 -14.11 6.11 4.09
CA PRO A 92 -14.38 4.68 4.01
C PRO A 92 -13.84 4.02 2.73
N ARG A 93 -13.94 4.73 1.59
CA ARG A 93 -13.37 4.26 0.32
C ARG A 93 -11.85 4.21 0.33
N LEU A 94 -11.22 5.16 1.00
CA LEU A 94 -9.77 5.17 1.18
C LEU A 94 -9.33 3.95 1.99
N LYS A 95 -9.99 3.67 3.11
CA LYS A 95 -9.74 2.47 3.93
C LYS A 95 -9.93 1.17 3.14
N ASP A 96 -11.02 1.03 2.38
CA ASP A 96 -11.26 -0.16 1.52
C ASP A 96 -10.17 -0.32 0.44
N LYS A 97 -9.83 0.77 -0.27
CA LYS A 97 -8.80 0.76 -1.32
C LYS A 97 -7.41 0.41 -0.77
N MET A 98 -7.04 0.98 0.38
CA MET A 98 -5.79 0.67 1.08
C MET A 98 -5.78 -0.79 1.58
N GLY A 99 -6.88 -1.25 2.19
CA GLY A 99 -7.05 -2.64 2.63
C GLY A 99 -6.85 -3.66 1.51
N ARG A 100 -7.47 -3.43 0.35
CA ARG A 100 -7.30 -4.29 -0.83
C ARG A 100 -5.86 -4.32 -1.33
N MET A 101 -5.17 -3.18 -1.33
CA MET A 101 -3.77 -3.11 -1.77
C MET A 101 -2.85 -3.92 -0.86
N VAL A 102 -2.99 -3.78 0.46
CA VAL A 102 -2.23 -4.59 1.43
C VAL A 102 -2.59 -6.06 1.32
N ALA A 103 -3.87 -6.41 1.23
CA ALA A 103 -4.31 -7.79 1.13
C ALA A 103 -3.78 -8.48 -0.14
N LEU A 104 -3.80 -7.79 -1.29
CA LEU A 104 -3.23 -8.30 -2.53
C LEU A 104 -1.71 -8.47 -2.44
N MET A 105 -1.01 -7.55 -1.77
CA MET A 105 0.42 -7.70 -1.51
C MET A 105 0.68 -8.89 -0.59
N GLY A 106 -0.13 -9.03 0.46
CA GLY A 106 -0.15 -10.17 1.35
C GLY A 106 -0.31 -11.47 0.57
N ILE A 107 -1.27 -11.59 -0.34
CA ILE A 107 -1.44 -12.78 -1.19
C ILE A 107 -0.21 -13.02 -2.08
N ALA A 108 0.33 -11.96 -2.69
CA ALA A 108 1.49 -12.06 -3.57
C ALA A 108 2.75 -12.55 -2.85
N VAL A 109 2.92 -12.18 -1.57
CA VAL A 109 4.06 -12.62 -0.74
C VAL A 109 3.76 -13.93 0.01
N ALA A 110 2.52 -14.12 0.50
CA ALA A 110 2.06 -15.29 1.25
C ALA A 110 1.79 -16.51 0.37
N ALA A 111 1.76 -16.35 -0.95
CA ALA A 111 1.89 -17.47 -1.89
C ALA A 111 3.13 -18.35 -1.58
N ASP A 112 4.05 -17.89 -0.71
CA ASP A 112 5.16 -18.65 -0.15
C ASP A 112 5.22 -18.74 1.41
N SER A 113 4.32 -18.09 2.20
CA SER A 113 4.37 -18.20 3.69
C SER A 113 3.08 -17.77 4.45
N HIS A 114 2.70 -18.54 5.48
CA HIS A 114 1.45 -18.43 6.28
C HIS A 114 1.37 -17.27 7.32
N VAL A 115 1.96 -16.09 7.08
CA VAL A 115 2.25 -15.10 8.17
C VAL A 115 1.42 -13.79 8.13
N TYR A 116 0.52 -13.59 7.16
CA TYR A 116 0.02 -12.24 6.83
C TYR A 116 -1.30 -11.78 7.47
N GLU A 117 -2.03 -12.63 8.19
CA GLU A 117 -3.31 -12.22 8.81
C GLU A 117 -3.11 -11.20 9.94
N ASP A 118 -1.94 -11.22 10.61
CA ASP A 118 -1.67 -10.39 11.80
C ASP A 118 -1.13 -8.98 11.51
N VAL A 119 -0.61 -8.70 10.29
CA VAL A 119 0.09 -7.44 9.97
C VAL A 119 -0.80 -6.42 9.23
N LEU A 120 -1.90 -6.88 8.64
CA LEU A 120 -2.91 -6.03 7.98
C LEU A 120 -3.47 -4.90 8.87
N PRO A 121 -3.78 -5.12 10.16
CA PRO A 121 -4.28 -4.06 11.04
C PRO A 121 -3.29 -2.92 11.23
N ASP A 122 -1.99 -3.20 11.21
CA ASP A 122 -0.95 -2.19 11.46
C ASP A 122 -0.86 -1.16 10.35
N PHE A 123 -1.16 -1.56 9.12
CA PHE A 123 -1.04 -0.70 7.94
C PHE A 123 -2.25 0.19 7.71
N LEU A 124 -3.41 -0.17 8.24
CA LEU A 124 -4.66 0.50 7.89
C LEU A 124 -4.94 1.69 8.80
N PRO A 125 -5.46 2.79 8.24
CA PRO A 125 -6.00 3.87 9.07
C PRO A 125 -7.13 3.32 9.96
N LEU A 126 -7.07 3.65 11.26
CA LEU A 126 -8.07 3.27 12.28
C LEU A 126 -9.47 3.78 11.89
#